data_AF-A0A194QI95-F1
#
_entry.id   AF-A0A194QI95-F1
#
_cell.length_a   1.000
_cell.length_b   1.000
_cell.length_c   1.000
_cell.angle_alpha   90.00
_cell.angle_beta   90.00
_cell.angle_gamma   90.00
#
_symmetry.space_group_name_H-M   'P 1'
#
loop_
_entity.id
_entity.type
_entity.pdbx_description
1 polymer ?
#
loop_
_entity_poly.entity_id
_entity_poly.type
_entity_poly.pdbx_seq_one_letter_code
_entity_poly.pdbx_strand_id
1 'polypeptide(L)'
;MPGSFCMKLTQQGPKGFIWDGRWRQVIRRCASVAETGVTGVCNWGVYPNGVYWEECYCSADECNSATNIKTSLIAMSSLLSVVFYVSGMLI
;
A
#
# COMPACT_ATOMS: atom_id res chain seq x y z
N MET A 1 11.52 -19.85 2.76
CA MET A 1 12.76 -20.37 2.14
C MET A 1 13.91 -19.46 2.53
N PRO A 2 15.08 -19.99 2.93
CA PRO A 2 16.26 -19.15 3.15
C PRO A 2 16.58 -18.35 1.88
N GLY A 3 16.82 -17.06 2.03
CA GLY A 3 17.02 -16.14 0.90
C GLY A 3 15.74 -15.62 0.25
N SER A 4 14.54 -15.89 0.77
CA SER A 4 13.30 -15.24 0.31
C SER A 4 12.92 -14.09 1.25
N PHE A 5 12.67 -12.93 0.68
CA PHE A 5 12.31 -11.70 1.38
C PHE A 5 11.07 -11.05 0.76
N CYS A 6 10.43 -10.19 1.51
CA CYS A 6 9.39 -9.29 1.01
C CYS A 6 10.04 -7.95 0.64
N MET A 7 9.64 -7.39 -0.52
CA MET A 7 10.06 -6.08 -0.98
C MET A 7 8.85 -5.17 -1.15
N LYS A 8 9.04 -3.89 -0.86
CA LYS A 8 8.08 -2.82 -1.10
C LYS A 8 8.77 -1.64 -1.79
N LEU A 9 8.31 -1.28 -2.97
CA LEU A 9 8.73 -0.09 -3.71
C LEU A 9 7.59 0.93 -3.75
N THR A 10 7.78 2.09 -3.14
CA THR A 10 6.88 3.23 -3.25
C THR A 10 7.45 4.20 -4.27
N GLN A 11 6.63 4.63 -5.23
CA GLN A 11 6.96 5.73 -6.13
C GLN A 11 5.92 6.82 -6.03
N GLN A 12 6.36 8.07 -6.11
CA GLN A 12 5.50 9.22 -5.94
C GLN A 12 5.89 10.38 -6.84
N GLY A 13 4.90 10.94 -7.53
CA GLY A 13 5.10 12.11 -8.38
C GLY A 13 5.63 13.34 -7.62
N PRO A 14 6.39 14.22 -8.29
CA PRO A 14 6.95 15.43 -7.70
C PRO A 14 5.86 16.37 -7.17
N LYS A 15 6.17 17.06 -6.08
CA LYS A 15 5.30 18.10 -5.50
C LYS A 15 5.60 19.41 -6.24
N GLY A 16 4.87 19.69 -7.32
CA GLY A 16 5.12 20.91 -8.12
C GLY A 16 4.27 21.12 -9.37
N PHE A 17 3.61 20.08 -9.89
CA PHE A 17 2.62 20.26 -10.95
C PHE A 17 1.25 20.51 -10.32
N ILE A 18 0.90 21.79 -10.20
CA ILE A 18 -0.20 22.35 -9.40
C ILE A 18 -1.59 21.75 -9.77
N TRP A 19 -1.70 21.01 -10.88
CA TRP A 19 -2.98 20.60 -11.47
C TRP A 19 -3.19 19.08 -11.69
N ASP A 20 -2.17 18.22 -11.52
CA ASP A 20 -2.27 16.81 -12.00
C ASP A 20 -2.56 15.77 -10.91
N GLY A 21 -2.67 16.19 -9.65
CA GLY A 21 -2.81 15.27 -8.53
C GLY A 21 -1.51 14.47 -8.29
N ARG A 22 -1.15 14.32 -7.02
CA ARG A 22 0.05 13.55 -6.67
C ARG A 22 -0.26 12.07 -6.85
N TRP A 23 0.26 11.43 -7.90
CA TRP A 23 0.18 9.98 -8.01
C TRP A 23 1.11 9.32 -6.99
N ARG A 24 0.68 8.18 -6.46
CA ARG A 24 1.48 7.30 -5.62
C ARG A 24 1.22 5.86 -6.03
N GLN A 25 2.27 5.16 -6.41
CA GLN A 25 2.22 3.73 -6.71
C GLN A 25 3.00 2.97 -5.64
N VAL A 26 2.47 1.83 -5.21
CA VAL A 26 3.14 0.94 -4.26
C VAL A 26 3.17 -0.47 -4.84
N ILE A 27 4.35 -0.96 -5.16
CA ILE A 27 4.59 -2.31 -5.68
C ILE A 27 5.07 -3.16 -4.51
N ARG A 28 4.46 -4.34 -4.34
CA ARG A 28 4.82 -5.34 -3.33
C ARG A 28 5.09 -6.66 -4.02
N ARG A 29 6.24 -7.27 -3.74
CA ARG A 29 6.62 -8.55 -4.34
C ARG A 29 7.55 -9.31 -3.41
N CYS A 30 7.67 -10.63 -3.64
CA CYS A 30 8.76 -11.40 -3.08
C CYS A 30 10.06 -11.07 -3.83
N ALA A 31 11.19 -11.15 -3.13
CA ALA A 31 12.53 -10.96 -3.67
C ALA A 31 13.45 -12.07 -3.14
N SER A 32 14.37 -12.57 -3.96
CA SER A 32 15.35 -13.60 -3.57
C SER A 32 16.71 -13.02 -3.17
N VAL A 33 16.94 -11.74 -3.43
CA VAL A 33 18.17 -11.01 -3.11
C VAL A 33 17.75 -9.60 -2.69
N ALA A 34 18.25 -9.15 -1.54
CA ALA A 34 18.16 -7.75 -1.15
C ALA A 34 19.48 -7.07 -1.52
N GLU A 35 19.46 -6.12 -2.46
CA GLU A 35 20.67 -5.38 -2.86
C GLU A 35 21.40 -4.76 -1.65
N THR A 36 20.66 -4.35 -0.63
CA THR A 36 21.18 -3.74 0.60
C THR A 36 21.03 -4.59 1.86
N GLY A 37 20.61 -5.85 1.73
CA GLY A 37 20.25 -6.69 2.87
C GLY A 37 18.96 -6.26 3.58
N VAL A 38 18.58 -6.98 4.64
CA VAL A 38 17.41 -6.66 5.48
C VAL A 38 17.89 -5.92 6.73
N THR A 39 18.12 -4.61 6.60
CA THR A 39 18.67 -3.77 7.67
C THR A 39 17.60 -3.04 8.49
N GLY A 40 16.32 -3.17 8.11
CA GLY A 40 15.21 -2.43 8.72
C GLY A 40 15.13 -0.96 8.29
N VAL A 41 15.95 -0.54 7.33
CA VAL A 41 15.95 0.80 6.74
C VAL A 41 15.64 0.70 5.25
N CYS A 42 14.94 1.70 4.70
CA CYS A 42 14.61 1.77 3.28
C CYS A 42 15.63 2.62 2.52
N ASN A 43 16.00 2.16 1.33
CA ASN A 43 16.69 3.02 0.38
C ASN A 43 15.70 4.01 -0.20
N TRP A 44 16.16 5.22 -0.50
CA TRP A 44 15.31 6.24 -1.08
C TRP A 44 16.11 7.14 -1.99
N GLY A 45 15.40 7.82 -2.88
CA GLY A 45 16.00 8.80 -3.77
C GLY A 45 14.95 9.54 -4.58
N VAL A 46 15.44 10.36 -5.49
CA VAL A 46 14.62 11.10 -6.45
C VAL A 46 15.22 10.87 -7.83
N TYR A 47 14.41 10.35 -8.75
CA TYR A 47 14.83 10.21 -10.14
C TYR A 47 15.01 11.59 -10.80
N PRO A 48 15.78 11.70 -11.90
CA PRO A 48 16.02 12.99 -12.58
C PRO A 48 14.74 13.73 -13.01
N ASN A 49 13.64 13.01 -13.23
CA ASN A 49 12.32 13.57 -13.55
C ASN A 49 11.53 14.04 -12.30
N GLY A 50 12.15 14.04 -11.11
CA GLY A 50 11.54 14.48 -9.86
C GLY A 50 10.68 13.44 -9.14
N VAL A 51 10.58 12.21 -9.65
CA VAL A 51 9.82 11.14 -8.99
C VAL A 51 10.59 10.64 -7.77
N TYR A 52 9.97 10.75 -6.59
CA TYR A 52 10.49 10.15 -5.36
C TYR A 52 10.30 8.64 -5.41
N TRP A 53 11.31 7.88 -4.98
CA TRP A 53 11.21 6.44 -4.80
C TRP A 53 11.75 6.03 -3.43
N GLU A 54 11.18 4.96 -2.88
CA GLU A 54 11.57 4.33 -1.62
C GLU A 54 11.44 2.82 -1.75
N GLU A 55 12.53 2.09 -1.50
CA GLU A 55 12.59 0.63 -1.54
C GLU A 55 12.96 0.05 -0.17
N CYS A 56 12.13 -0.85 0.34
CA CYS A 56 12.31 -1.50 1.64
C CYS A 56 12.28 -3.02 1.49
N TYR A 57 13.13 -3.71 2.27
CA TYR A 57 13.13 -5.17 2.39
C TYR A 57 12.79 -5.60 3.81
N CYS A 58 12.07 -6.71 3.96
CA CYS A 58 11.76 -7.33 5.24
C CYS A 58 11.67 -8.85 5.12
N SER A 59 11.83 -9.59 6.23
CA SER A 59 11.99 -11.05 6.23
C SER A 59 10.89 -11.81 6.97
N ALA A 60 10.01 -11.12 7.70
CA ALA A 60 8.88 -11.76 8.37
C ALA A 60 7.74 -12.00 7.37
N ASP A 61 6.89 -12.98 7.66
CA ASP A 61 5.73 -13.25 6.81
C ASP A 61 4.79 -12.03 6.75
N GLU A 62 4.26 -11.75 5.55
CA GLU A 62 3.38 -10.61 5.24
C GLU A 62 3.87 -9.21 5.69
N CYS A 63 5.16 -9.03 5.97
CA CYS A 63 5.69 -7.79 6.57
C CYS A 63 5.57 -6.55 5.66
N ASN A 64 5.37 -6.72 4.35
CA ASN A 64 5.17 -5.65 3.39
C ASN A 64 3.69 -5.36 3.08
N SER A 65 2.74 -5.86 3.89
CA SER A 65 1.31 -5.78 3.62
C SER A 65 0.76 -4.35 3.41
N ALA A 66 -0.47 -4.28 2.89
CA ALA A 66 -1.18 -3.02 2.78
C ALA A 66 -1.67 -2.55 4.15
N THR A 67 -1.83 -1.23 4.30
CA THR A 67 -2.49 -0.67 5.47
C THR A 67 -3.93 -1.17 5.51
N ASN A 68 -4.34 -1.74 6.65
CA ASN A 68 -5.72 -2.16 6.85
C ASN A 68 -6.64 -0.94 6.85
N ILE A 69 -7.72 -1.00 6.06
CA ILE A 69 -8.78 -0.01 6.10
C ILE A 69 -9.62 -0.29 7.35
N LYS A 70 -9.71 0.68 8.27
CA LYS A 70 -10.60 0.58 9.41
C LYS A 70 -12.04 0.87 8.96
N THR A 71 -12.87 -0.16 8.86
CA THR A 71 -14.29 -0.03 8.55
C THR A 71 -15.11 0.13 9.83
N SER A 72 -16.07 1.06 9.82
CA SER A 72 -17.02 1.22 10.92
C SER A 72 -18.13 0.17 10.81
N LEU A 73 -18.28 -0.67 11.83
CA LEU A 73 -19.36 -1.66 11.90
C LEU A 73 -20.75 -1.00 11.85
N ILE A 74 -20.90 0.19 12.42
CA ILE A 74 -22.15 0.96 12.42
C ILE A 74 -22.49 1.43 11.00
N ALA A 75 -21.50 1.90 10.25
CA ALA A 75 -21.71 2.30 8.85
C ALA A 75 -22.08 1.10 7.97
N MET A 76 -21.51 -0.07 8.28
CA MET A 76 -21.79 -1.30 7.56
C MET A 76 -23.21 -1.82 7.86
N SER A 77 -23.64 -1.80 9.13
CA SER A 77 -24.99 -2.23 9.52
C SER A 77 -26.07 -1.27 9.02
N SER A 78 -25.80 0.04 8.96
CA SER A 78 -26.74 1.00 8.39
C SER A 78 -26.89 0.86 6.87
N LEU A 79 -25.80 0.57 6.15
CA LEU A 79 -25.88 0.24 4.73
C LEU A 79 -26.70 -1.03 4.49
N LEU A 80 -26.46 -2.08 5.29
CA LEU A 80 -27.22 -3.33 5.23
C LEU A 80 -28.72 -3.09 5.48
N SER A 81 -29.09 -2.34 6.51
CA SER A 81 -30.50 -2.07 6.81
C SER A 81 -31.20 -1.26 5.72
N VAL A 82 -30.53 -0.29 5.11
CA VAL A 82 -31.05 0.44 3.93
C VAL A 82 -31.26 -0.51 2.75
N VAL A 83 -30.29 -1.39 2.48
CA VAL A 83 -30.41 -2.39 1.40
C VAL A 83 -31.61 -3.32 1.65
N PHE A 84 -31.79 -3.84 2.88
CA PHE A 84 -32.93 -4.70 3.23
C PHE A 84 -34.28 -3.97 3.15
N TYR A 85 -34.32 -2.69 3.52
CA TYR A 85 -35.52 -1.87 3.43
C TYR A 85 -35.94 -1.65 1.97
N VAL A 86 -34.98 -1.31 1.11
CA VAL A 86 -35.23 -1.07 -0.33
C VAL A 86 -35.56 -2.35 -1.09
N SER A 87 -34.98 -3.49 -0.69
CA SER A 87 -35.24 -4.80 -1.31
C SER A 87 -36.55 -5.45 -0.86
N GLY A 88 -37.36 -4.78 -0.02
CA GLY A 88 -38.65 -5.30 0.45
C GLY A 88 -38.52 -6.53 1.36
N MET A 89 -37.32 -6.79 1.87
CA MET A 89 -37.02 -7.92 2.76
C MET A 89 -37.28 -7.58 4.24
N LEU A 90 -37.59 -6.31 4.52
CA LEU A 90 -38.23 -5.83 5.75
C LEU A 90 -39.76 -5.81 5.54
N ILE A 91 -40.38 -6.99 5.57
CA ILE A 91 -41.78 -7.23 5.99
C ILE A 91 -41.74 -8.33 7.03
#